data_AF-A0A661XTJ4-F1
#
_entry.id   AF-A0A661XTJ4-F1
#
_cell.length_a   1.000
_cell.length_b   1.000
_cell.length_c   1.000
_cell.angle_alpha   90.00
_cell.angle_beta   90.00
_cell.angle_gamma   90.00
#
_symmetry.space_group_name_H-M   'P 1'
#
loop_
_entity.id
_entity.type
_entity.pdbx_description
1 polymer ?
#
loop_
_entity_poly.entity_id
_entity_poly.type
_entity_poly.pdbx_seq_one_letter_code
_entity_poly.pdbx_strand_id
1 'polypeptide(L)'
;YTKNDEFDYNMNNDLGRMVLNPDVAVRSRGVMEKCSMCIQMTQKTILDAKRDGRKVRTGEFKTACSAACETGAIKFGDVNNHDNEIFELKNDKRMYYLLEAVGTKPNVFYHTKLRNTNEV
;
A
#
# COMPACT_ATOMS: atom_id res chain seq x y z
N TYR A 1 -7.79 24.59 5.68
CA TYR A 1 -6.75 24.34 4.66
C TYR A 1 -7.38 24.18 3.28
N THR A 2 -8.27 23.22 3.03
CA THR A 2 -8.95 23.09 1.72
C THR A 2 -9.96 24.20 1.36
N LYS A 3 -10.31 25.07 2.31
CA LYS A 3 -11.15 26.28 2.17
C LYS A 3 -10.44 27.52 2.73
N ASN A 4 -9.11 27.60 2.62
CA ASN A 4 -8.38 28.77 3.10
C ASN A 4 -7.85 29.58 1.92
N ASP A 5 -8.43 30.76 1.72
CA ASP A 5 -8.08 31.69 0.64
C ASP A 5 -6.69 32.31 0.83
N GLU A 6 -6.11 32.24 2.05
CA GLU A 6 -4.74 32.72 2.33
C GLU A 6 -3.64 31.81 1.75
N PHE A 7 -3.96 30.55 1.41
CA PHE A 7 -2.99 29.58 0.90
C PHE A 7 -3.48 29.01 -0.43
N ASP A 8 -3.29 29.75 -1.52
CA ASP A 8 -3.74 29.40 -2.87
C ASP A 8 -2.85 28.34 -3.54
N TYR A 9 -2.95 27.10 -3.06
CA TYR A 9 -2.47 25.92 -3.77
C TYR A 9 -3.68 25.26 -4.46
N ASN A 10 -3.44 24.56 -5.59
CA ASN A 10 -4.37 23.97 -6.58
C ASN A 10 -5.73 23.32 -6.13
N MET A 11 -6.07 23.29 -4.84
CA MET A 11 -7.24 22.63 -4.23
C MET A 11 -8.30 23.59 -3.66
N ASN A 12 -8.13 24.91 -3.84
CA ASN A 12 -9.08 25.91 -3.29
C ASN A 12 -10.31 26.18 -4.17
N ASN A 13 -10.21 25.89 -5.48
CA ASN A 13 -11.36 25.97 -6.40
C ASN A 13 -12.18 24.66 -6.37
N ASP A 14 -13.49 24.75 -6.58
CA ASP A 14 -14.41 23.61 -6.60
C ASP A 14 -14.03 22.58 -7.68
N LEU A 15 -13.50 23.01 -8.83
CA LEU A 15 -12.94 22.07 -9.82
C LEU A 15 -11.71 21.33 -9.28
N GLY A 16 -10.81 22.02 -8.57
CA GLY A 16 -9.60 21.41 -8.01
C GLY A 16 -9.89 20.36 -6.94
N ARG A 17 -11.02 20.50 -6.24
CA ARG A 17 -11.48 19.51 -5.25
C ARG A 17 -12.00 18.22 -5.86
N MET A 18 -12.36 18.19 -7.15
CA MET A 18 -12.83 16.97 -7.81
C MET A 18 -11.76 15.88 -7.94
N VAL A 19 -10.47 16.24 -7.78
CA VAL A 19 -9.36 15.28 -7.79
C VAL A 19 -9.30 14.45 -6.48
N LEU A 20 -9.96 14.91 -5.41
CA LEU A 20 -9.95 14.24 -4.13
C LEU A 20 -10.79 12.96 -4.16
N ASN A 21 -10.20 11.86 -3.70
CA ASN A 21 -10.92 10.62 -3.52
C ASN A 21 -11.92 10.74 -2.35
N PRO A 22 -13.24 10.54 -2.56
CA PRO A 22 -14.24 10.61 -1.50
C PRO A 22 -14.08 9.52 -0.42
N ASP A 23 -13.42 8.40 -0.74
CA ASP A 23 -13.23 7.28 0.19
C ASP A 23 -12.10 7.51 1.22
N VAL A 24 -11.39 8.64 1.12
CA VAL A 24 -10.27 8.98 2.00
C VAL A 24 -10.53 10.31 2.69
N ALA A 25 -10.41 10.32 4.01
CA ALA A 25 -10.60 11.54 4.80
C ALA A 25 -9.51 12.58 4.49
N VAL A 26 -9.94 13.79 4.12
CA VAL A 26 -9.05 14.97 4.05
C VAL A 26 -8.83 15.47 5.47
N ARG A 27 -7.56 15.46 5.92
CA ARG A 27 -7.21 15.81 7.30
C ARG A 27 -7.11 17.32 7.52
N SER A 28 -7.42 17.75 8.74
CA SER A 28 -7.24 19.12 9.23
C SER A 28 -5.86 19.28 9.90
N ARG A 29 -5.53 20.52 10.26
CA ARG A 29 -4.25 20.84 10.91
C ARG A 29 -4.15 20.16 12.28
N GLY A 30 -2.97 19.60 12.58
CA GLY A 30 -2.67 18.97 13.86
C GLY A 30 -3.02 17.48 13.94
N VAL A 31 -3.44 16.86 12.84
CA VAL A 31 -3.72 15.42 12.78
C VAL A 31 -2.54 14.68 12.15
N MET A 32 -2.01 13.68 12.86
CA MET A 32 -0.95 12.82 12.34
C MET A 32 -1.46 11.90 11.24
N GLU A 33 -0.58 11.61 10.28
CA GLU A 33 -0.86 10.67 9.20
C GLU A 33 0.23 9.63 9.03
N LYS A 34 -0.19 8.49 8.47
CA LYS A 34 0.69 7.37 8.15
C LYS A 34 0.11 6.56 7.00
N CYS A 35 0.95 5.68 6.44
CA CYS A 35 0.47 4.62 5.56
C CYS A 35 -0.53 3.71 6.30
N SER A 36 -1.71 3.58 5.72
CA SER A 36 -2.80 2.70 6.18
C SER A 36 -2.95 1.44 5.34
N MET A 37 -1.97 1.15 4.46
CA MET A 37 -2.03 0.05 3.48
C MET A 37 -3.30 0.07 2.63
N CYS A 38 -3.70 1.28 2.20
CA CYS A 38 -4.89 1.53 1.37
C CYS A 38 -6.15 0.81 1.89
N ILE A 39 -6.48 1.01 3.17
CA ILE A 39 -7.63 0.38 3.82
C ILE A 39 -8.94 0.54 3.04
N GLN A 40 -9.14 1.68 2.38
CA GLN A 40 -10.30 1.93 1.54
C GLN A 40 -10.42 0.93 0.37
N MET A 41 -9.29 0.54 -0.23
CA MET A 41 -9.24 -0.42 -1.33
C MET A 41 -9.45 -1.84 -0.81
N THR A 42 -8.78 -2.21 0.28
CA THR A 42 -8.85 -3.57 0.83
C THR A 42 -10.23 -3.90 1.37
N GLN A 43 -10.89 -2.96 2.04
CA GLN A 43 -12.27 -3.14 2.51
C GLN A 43 -13.24 -3.30 1.35
N LYS A 44 -13.07 -2.54 0.26
CA LYS A 44 -13.89 -2.69 -0.95
C LYS A 44 -13.73 -4.07 -1.58
N THR A 45 -12.49 -4.56 -1.74
CA THR A 45 -12.22 -5.91 -2.26
C THR A 45 -12.86 -7.00 -1.39
N ILE A 46 -12.77 -6.87 -0.06
CA ILE A 46 -13.39 -7.82 0.87
C ILE A 46 -14.92 -7.76 0.76
N LEU A 47 -15.50 -6.56 0.65
CA LEU A 47 -16.94 -6.36 0.52
C LEU A 47 -17.47 -6.99 -0.78
N ASP A 48 -16.80 -6.76 -1.91
CA ASP A 48 -17.19 -7.34 -3.20
C ASP A 48 -17.11 -8.87 -3.17
N ALA A 49 -16.04 -9.45 -2.60
CA ALA A 49 -15.93 -10.89 -2.44
C ALA A 49 -17.03 -11.47 -1.53
N LYS A 50 -17.36 -10.79 -0.42
CA LYS A 50 -18.45 -11.19 0.47
C LYS A 50 -19.82 -11.12 -0.22
N ARG A 51 -20.08 -10.07 -0.99
CA ARG A 51 -21.32 -9.92 -1.78
C ARG A 51 -21.48 -11.07 -2.78
N ASP A 52 -20.39 -11.47 -3.42
CA ASP A 52 -20.36 -12.57 -4.38
C ASP A 52 -20.32 -13.96 -3.70
N GLY A 53 -20.34 -14.04 -2.36
CA GLY A 53 -20.33 -15.29 -1.59
C GLY A 53 -19.01 -16.08 -1.69
N ARG A 54 -17.91 -15.45 -2.09
CA ARG A 54 -16.61 -16.09 -2.32
C ARG A 54 -15.53 -15.54 -1.39
N LYS A 55 -14.44 -16.30 -1.24
CA LYS A 55 -13.21 -15.76 -0.66
C LYS A 55 -12.52 -14.83 -1.66
N VAL A 56 -11.71 -13.91 -1.12
CA VAL A 56 -10.86 -13.04 -1.95
C VAL A 56 -9.87 -13.92 -2.70
N ARG A 57 -9.73 -13.69 -4.01
CA ARG A 57 -8.85 -14.47 -4.88
C ARG A 57 -7.41 -13.97 -4.79
N THR A 58 -6.47 -14.83 -5.17
CA THR A 58 -5.06 -14.48 -5.34
C THR A 58 -4.91 -13.29 -6.29
N GLY A 59 -4.13 -12.28 -5.90
CA GLY A 59 -3.88 -11.08 -6.71
C GLY A 59 -5.01 -10.04 -6.77
N GLU A 60 -6.13 -10.27 -6.06
CA GLU A 60 -7.24 -9.31 -6.00
C GLU A 60 -6.95 -8.15 -5.05
N PHE A 61 -6.13 -8.37 -4.03
CA PHE A 61 -5.63 -7.31 -3.18
C PHE A 61 -4.61 -6.44 -3.93
N LYS A 62 -4.92 -5.14 -4.05
CA LYS A 62 -4.03 -4.15 -4.63
C LYS A 62 -4.04 -2.87 -3.81
N THR A 63 -2.87 -2.27 -3.67
CA THR A 63 -2.70 -0.94 -3.09
C THR A 63 -2.38 0.07 -4.20
N ALA A 64 -2.55 1.36 -3.92
CA ALA A 64 -2.21 2.40 -4.89
C ALA A 64 -0.72 2.34 -5.29
N CYS A 65 0.19 2.11 -4.33
CA CYS A 65 1.62 2.01 -4.60
C CYS A 65 1.99 0.73 -5.36
N SER A 66 1.40 -0.42 -5.05
CA SER A 66 1.64 -1.66 -5.80
C SER A 66 1.08 -1.58 -7.23
N ALA A 67 -0.06 -0.92 -7.43
CA ALA A 67 -0.69 -0.77 -8.74
C ALA A 67 0.04 0.24 -9.64
N ALA A 68 0.62 1.29 -9.06
CA ALA A 68 1.39 2.29 -9.80
C ALA A 68 2.82 1.83 -10.13
N CYS A 69 3.32 0.78 -9.47
CA CYS A 69 4.69 0.31 -9.65
C CYS A 69 4.83 -0.52 -10.94
N GLU A 70 5.31 0.11 -12.00
CA GLU A 70 5.54 -0.55 -13.31
C GLU A 70 6.54 -1.69 -13.23
N THR A 71 7.57 -1.56 -12.39
CA THR A 71 8.63 -2.58 -12.21
C THR A 71 8.18 -3.77 -11.38
N GLY A 72 7.00 -3.72 -10.76
CA GLY A 72 6.51 -4.79 -9.89
C GLY A 72 7.29 -4.96 -8.59
N ALA A 73 8.06 -3.95 -8.16
CA ALA A 73 8.87 -4.02 -6.94
C ALA A 73 8.04 -4.13 -5.66
N ILE A 74 6.88 -3.47 -5.62
CA ILE A 74 5.97 -3.51 -4.46
C ILE A 74 4.86 -4.52 -4.76
N LYS A 75 4.86 -5.61 -3.99
CA LYS A 75 3.79 -6.62 -4.01
C LYS A 75 2.98 -6.51 -2.72
N PHE A 76 1.66 -6.68 -2.83
CA PHE A 76 0.75 -6.66 -1.69
C PHE A 76 -0.22 -7.83 -1.80
N GLY A 77 -0.55 -8.46 -0.66
CA GLY A 77 -1.38 -9.65 -0.63
C GLY A 77 -1.57 -10.21 0.78
N ASP A 78 -2.29 -11.32 0.86
CA ASP A 78 -2.55 -12.02 2.13
C ASP A 78 -1.46 -13.07 2.40
N VAL A 79 -0.83 -12.98 3.56
CA VAL A 79 0.24 -13.89 4.01
C VAL A 79 -0.32 -15.25 4.46
N ASN A 80 -1.59 -15.31 4.84
CA ASN A 80 -2.20 -16.56 5.32
C ASN A 80 -2.59 -17.50 4.18
N ASN A 81 -2.70 -16.98 2.96
CA ASN A 81 -2.94 -17.79 1.78
C ASN A 81 -1.59 -18.21 1.17
N HIS A 82 -1.30 -19.51 1.21
CA HIS A 82 -0.06 -20.10 0.70
C HIS A 82 0.08 -20.00 -0.82
N ASP A 83 -1.03 -19.82 -1.55
CA ASP A 83 -1.04 -19.69 -3.01
C ASP A 83 -0.71 -18.26 -3.47
N ASN A 84 -0.51 -17.30 -2.55
CA ASN A 84 -0.16 -15.92 -2.91
C ASN A 84 1.35 -15.76 -3.12
N GLU A 85 1.72 -14.93 -4.10
CA GLU A 85 3.11 -14.51 -4.38
C GLU A 85 3.84 -13.99 -3.12
N ILE A 86 3.11 -13.34 -2.20
CA ILE A 86 3.66 -12.85 -0.92
C ILE A 86 4.17 -13.98 -0.02
N PHE A 87 3.50 -15.13 -0.01
CA PHE A 87 3.93 -16.26 0.81
C PHE A 87 5.28 -16.82 0.33
N GLU A 88 5.47 -16.90 -0.99
CA GLU A 88 6.74 -17.30 -1.59
C GLU A 88 7.84 -16.27 -1.28
N LEU A 89 7.57 -14.98 -1.49
CA LEU A 89 8.52 -13.89 -1.24
C LEU A 89 8.95 -13.80 0.22
N LYS A 90 8.03 -14.07 1.17
CA LYS A 90 8.34 -14.09 2.60
C LYS A 90 9.33 -15.21 2.96
N ASN A 91 9.30 -16.33 2.25
CA ASN A 91 10.18 -17.48 2.50
C ASN A 91 11.47 -17.45 1.65
N ASP A 92 11.66 -16.43 0.81
CA ASP A 92 12.90 -16.26 0.03
C ASP A 92 14.09 -16.02 0.98
N LYS A 93 15.24 -16.62 0.64
CA LYS A 93 16.51 -16.47 1.37
C LYS A 93 17.01 -15.02 1.44
N ARG A 94 16.55 -14.16 0.53
CA ARG A 94 16.94 -12.75 0.42
C ARG A 94 16.06 -11.80 1.25
N MET A 95 15.04 -12.33 1.92
CA MET A 95 14.12 -11.55 2.73
C MET A 95 14.79 -11.11 4.04
N TYR A 96 14.58 -9.84 4.42
CA TYR A 96 14.96 -9.32 5.74
C TYR A 96 13.92 -8.29 6.23
N TYR A 97 13.78 -8.16 7.55
CA TYR A 97 13.05 -7.06 8.16
C TYR A 97 13.97 -5.90 8.53
N LEU A 98 13.43 -4.68 8.47
CA LEU A 98 14.17 -3.49 8.90
C LEU A 98 14.20 -3.44 10.43
N LEU A 99 15.38 -3.21 11.02
CA LEU A 99 15.57 -3.05 12.46
C LEU A 99 15.08 -4.24 13.31
N GLU A 100 15.40 -5.48 12.89
CA GLU A 100 15.01 -6.71 13.60
C GLU A 100 15.43 -6.73 15.07
N ALA A 101 16.59 -6.14 15.40
CA ALA A 101 17.12 -6.09 16.77
C ALA A 101 16.17 -5.41 17.77
N VAL A 102 15.29 -4.53 17.29
CA VAL A 102 14.31 -3.81 18.15
C VAL A 102 13.10 -4.70 18.49
N GLY A 103 12.85 -5.77 17.73
CA GLY A 103 11.75 -6.71 17.99
C GLY A 103 10.35 -6.17 17.63
N THR A 104 10.27 -5.17 16.75
CA THR A 104 8.99 -4.54 16.33
C THR A 104 8.10 -5.42 15.45
N LYS A 105 8.65 -6.53 14.91
CA LYS A 105 7.96 -7.50 14.02
C LYS A 105 7.12 -6.80 12.94
N PRO A 106 7.75 -6.02 12.04
CA PRO A 106 7.02 -5.26 11.04
C PRO A 106 6.34 -6.18 10.01
N ASN A 107 5.20 -5.74 9.47
CA ASN A 107 4.46 -6.47 8.43
C ASN A 107 5.03 -6.25 7.01
N VAL A 108 6.00 -5.35 6.86
CA VAL A 108 6.70 -5.09 5.59
C VAL A 108 8.09 -5.67 5.70
N PHE A 109 8.45 -6.50 4.75
CA PHE A 109 9.80 -7.04 4.57
C PHE A 109 10.37 -6.58 3.24
N TYR A 110 11.69 -6.59 3.15
CA TYR A 110 12.43 -6.15 1.97
C TYR A 110 13.31 -7.28 1.45
N HIS A 111 13.70 -7.20 0.18
CA HIS A 111 14.68 -8.10 -0.41
C HIS A 111 16.03 -7.39 -0.58
N THR A 112 17.11 -8.12 -0.36
CA THR A 112 18.47 -7.61 -0.58
C THR A 112 18.67 -7.20 -2.03
N LYS A 113 19.17 -5.98 -2.25
CA LYS A 113 19.53 -5.49 -3.59
C LYS A 113 20.80 -6.19 -4.07
N LEU A 114 20.66 -7.11 -5.02
CA LEU A 114 21.81 -7.70 -5.71
C LEU A 114 22.31 -6.72 -6.77
N ARG A 115 23.61 -6.41 -6.73
CA ARG A 115 24.29 -5.60 -7.74
C ARG A 115 25.32 -6.49 -8.42
N ASN A 116 25.10 -6.82 -9.69
CA ASN A 116 26.09 -7.53 -10.49
C ASN A 116 27.16 -6.53 -10.94
N THR A 117 28.27 -6.47 -10.22
CA THR A 117 29.49 -5.80 -10.69
C THR A 117 30.24 -6.76 -11.61
N ASN A 118 30.68 -6.29 -12.78
CA ASN A 118 31.41 -7.09 -13.78
C ASN A 118 32.84 -7.49 -13.34
N GLU A 119 33.16 -7.37 -12.06
CA GLU A 119 34.42 -7.88 -11.52
C GLU A 119 34.27 -9.38 -11.34
N VAL A 120 34.91 -10.11 -12.25
CA VAL A 120 35.16 -11.56 -12.18
C VAL A 120 36.25 -11.83 -11.16
#